data_AF-C5BQV1-F1
#
_entry.id   AF-C5BQV1-F1
#
_cell.length_a   1.000
_cell.length_b   1.000
_cell.length_c   1.000
_cell.angle_alpha   90.00
_cell.angle_beta   90.00
_cell.angle_gamma   90.00
#
_symmetry.space_group_name_H-M   'P 1'
#
loop_
_entity.id
_entity.type
_entity.pdbx_description
1 polymer ?
#
loop_
_entity_poly.entity_id
_entity_poly.type
_entity_poly.pdbx_seq_one_letter_code
_entity_poly.pdbx_strand_id
1 'polypeptide(L)'
;MLGEWHEEIVRFRVNDNWSQEVCFRLDEKTEASVRYEFTAQVPVRFDFHFHPSGGEYATTHFLRLKGADSHQGVADIGDVGIYCFDFFPGTRVKQERTATLRYRVD
;
A
#
# COMPACT_ATOMS: atom_id res chain seq x y z
N MET A 1 -5.21 15.11 -7.74
CA MET A 1 -5.11 13.86 -6.96
C MET A 1 -6.46 13.34 -6.49
N LEU A 2 -7.52 14.16 -6.40
CA LEU A 2 -8.85 13.68 -6.00
C LEU A 2 -9.59 13.06 -7.20
N GLY A 3 -10.20 11.90 -6.98
CA GLY A 3 -11.14 11.24 -7.89
C GLY A 3 -10.53 10.41 -9.03
N GLU A 4 -9.21 10.44 -9.24
CA GLU A 4 -8.54 9.66 -10.28
C GLU A 4 -7.96 8.35 -9.75
N TRP A 5 -8.07 7.29 -10.56
CA TRP A 5 -7.41 6.03 -10.27
C TRP A 5 -5.94 6.08 -10.70
N HIS A 6 -5.06 5.82 -9.74
CA HIS A 6 -3.63 5.57 -9.94
C HIS A 6 -3.38 4.06 -10.01
N GLU A 7 -2.41 3.63 -10.81
CA GLU A 7 -1.99 2.24 -10.92
C GLU A 7 -0.47 2.14 -10.81
N GLU A 8 0.01 1.22 -9.98
CA GLU A 8 1.42 1.02 -9.69
C GLU A 8 1.79 -0.46 -9.73
N ILE A 9 2.96 -0.76 -10.31
CA ILE A 9 3.52 -2.12 -10.33
C ILE A 9 4.60 -2.23 -9.26
N VAL A 10 4.27 -2.93 -8.18
CA VAL A 10 5.18 -3.29 -7.10
C VAL A 10 5.97 -4.51 -7.51
N ARG A 11 7.31 -4.44 -7.47
CA ARG A 11 8.21 -5.54 -7.89
C ARG A 11 8.94 -6.13 -6.70
N PHE A 12 8.78 -7.44 -6.50
CA PHE A 12 9.57 -8.22 -5.54
C PHE A 12 10.67 -8.97 -6.29
N ARG A 13 11.92 -8.60 -6.02
CA ARG A 13 13.12 -9.21 -6.61
C ARG A 13 13.48 -10.50 -5.88
N VAL A 14 14.38 -11.25 -6.52
CA VAL A 14 14.92 -12.48 -5.93
C VAL A 14 15.60 -12.16 -4.61
N ASN A 15 15.25 -12.91 -3.57
CA ASN A 15 15.73 -12.76 -2.19
C ASN A 15 15.17 -11.56 -1.42
N ASP A 16 14.21 -10.82 -1.95
CA ASP A 16 13.56 -9.76 -1.19
C ASP A 16 12.90 -10.34 0.07
N ASN A 17 13.19 -9.70 1.19
CA ASN A 17 12.61 -9.93 2.51
C ASN A 17 12.25 -8.62 3.22
N TRP A 18 12.26 -7.50 2.48
CA TRP A 18 11.93 -6.16 2.95
C TRP A 18 10.64 -5.65 2.28
N SER A 19 10.01 -4.60 2.82
CA SER A 19 8.85 -3.99 2.19
C SER A 19 9.20 -3.37 0.84
N GLN A 20 8.23 -3.39 -0.06
CA GLN A 20 8.15 -2.49 -1.19
C GLN A 20 7.01 -1.52 -0.92
N GLU A 21 7.25 -0.23 -1.10
CA GLU A 21 6.36 0.83 -0.66
C GLU A 21 5.90 1.68 -1.86
N VAL A 22 4.62 2.03 -1.88
CA VAL A 22 4.04 3.02 -2.79
C VAL A 22 3.37 4.09 -1.95
N CYS A 23 3.77 5.35 -2.11
CA CYS A 23 3.25 6.44 -1.29
C CYS A 23 2.59 7.53 -2.12
N PHE A 24 1.65 8.24 -1.49
CA PHE A 24 1.13 9.52 -1.96
C PHE A 24 1.15 10.54 -0.82
N ARG A 25 1.13 11.81 -1.18
CA ARG A 25 1.15 12.91 -0.21
C ARG A 25 -0.20 13.61 -0.19
N LEU A 26 -0.67 13.93 1.01
CA LEU A 26 -1.80 14.81 1.23
C LEU A 26 -1.26 16.14 1.77
N ASP A 27 -1.39 17.21 0.98
CA ASP A 27 -0.82 18.53 1.31
C ASP A 27 -1.77 19.42 2.11
N GLU A 28 -3.06 19.11 2.11
CA GLU A 28 -4.09 19.87 2.81
C GLU A 28 -4.94 18.94 3.68
N LYS A 29 -5.29 19.41 4.88
CA LYS A 29 -6.16 18.65 5.78
C LYS A 29 -7.55 18.58 5.17
N THR A 30 -8.07 17.38 4.97
CA THR A 30 -9.40 17.14 4.38
C THR A 30 -10.03 15.92 5.01
N GLU A 31 -11.35 15.82 5.04
CA GLU A 31 -11.99 14.53 5.32
C GLU A 31 -12.13 13.79 3.99
N ALA A 32 -11.32 12.76 3.79
CA ALA A 32 -11.26 12.00 2.55
C ALA A 32 -11.14 10.50 2.84
N SER A 33 -11.34 9.69 1.82
CA SER A 33 -11.08 8.25 1.92
C SER A 33 -10.17 7.80 0.79
N VAL A 34 -9.34 6.79 1.04
CA VAL A 34 -8.59 6.12 -0.01
C VAL A 34 -9.24 4.77 -0.28
N ARG A 35 -9.66 4.55 -1.52
CA ARG A 35 -10.04 3.22 -1.98
C ARG A 35 -8.87 2.61 -2.71
N TYR A 36 -8.58 1.36 -2.41
CA TYR A 36 -7.49 0.64 -3.02
C TYR A 36 -7.90 -0.79 -3.34
N GLU A 37 -7.28 -1.33 -4.38
CA GLU A 37 -7.33 -2.73 -4.74
C GLU A 37 -5.94 -3.16 -5.20
N PHE A 38 -5.55 -4.39 -4.89
CA PHE A 38 -4.32 -4.94 -5.41
C PHE A 38 -4.45 -6.42 -5.70
N THR A 39 -3.63 -6.91 -6.64
CA THR A 39 -3.45 -8.33 -6.92
C THR A 39 -1.98 -8.68 -6.79
N ALA A 40 -1.63 -9.63 -5.93
CA ALA A 40 -0.26 -10.05 -5.69
C ALA A 40 0.00 -11.46 -6.23
N GLN A 41 1.15 -11.67 -6.88
CA GLN A 41 1.58 -12.98 -7.39
C GLN A 41 2.25 -13.86 -6.33
N VAL A 42 2.36 -13.38 -5.09
CA VAL A 42 2.97 -14.05 -3.94
C VAL A 42 2.16 -13.76 -2.68
N PRO A 43 2.28 -14.58 -1.62
CA PRO A 43 1.80 -14.20 -0.31
C PRO A 43 2.40 -12.86 0.11
N VAL A 44 1.56 -11.93 0.57
CA VAL A 44 1.98 -10.61 1.04
C VAL A 44 1.40 -10.32 2.41
N ARG A 45 2.21 -9.71 3.27
CA ARG A 45 1.73 -8.95 4.42
C ARG A 45 1.63 -7.51 3.96
N PHE A 46 0.41 -7.00 3.93
CA PHE A 46 0.07 -5.67 3.45
C PHE A 46 -0.18 -4.75 4.65
N ASP A 47 0.30 -3.54 4.55
CA ASP A 47 0.11 -2.49 5.55
C ASP A 47 -0.19 -1.17 4.83
N PHE A 48 -1.25 -0.48 5.24
CA PHE A 48 -1.51 0.88 4.83
C PHE A 48 -1.34 1.78 6.05
N HIS A 49 -0.45 2.75 5.96
CA HIS A 49 -0.05 3.56 7.12
C HIS A 49 0.19 5.02 6.76
N PHE A 50 0.28 5.83 7.80
CA PHE A 50 0.45 7.28 7.73
C PHE A 50 1.75 7.71 8.41
N HIS A 51 2.49 8.58 7.72
CA HIS A 51 3.63 9.32 8.24
C HIS A 51 3.24 10.80 8.39
N PRO A 52 2.92 11.27 9.61
CA PRO A 52 2.72 12.67 9.88
C PRO A 52 4.04 13.42 9.70
N SER A 53 3.96 14.71 9.43
CA SER A 53 5.10 15.60 9.20
C SER A 53 6.08 15.73 10.39
N GLY A 54 5.88 14.98 11.47
CA GLY A 54 6.75 14.87 12.66
C GLY A 54 7.38 13.49 12.90
N GLY A 55 7.17 12.50 12.02
CA GLY A 55 7.91 11.23 12.02
C GLY A 55 7.32 10.06 12.81
N GLU A 56 6.10 10.17 13.34
CA GLU A 56 5.45 9.07 14.05
C GLU A 56 4.64 8.15 13.12
N TYR A 57 5.13 6.94 12.87
CA TYR A 57 4.42 5.92 12.08
C TYR A 57 3.10 5.49 12.77
N ALA A 58 1.98 5.56 12.03
CA ALA A 58 0.69 5.05 12.48
C ALA A 58 0.08 4.10 11.44
N THR A 59 -0.07 2.83 11.81
CA THR A 59 -0.78 1.83 10.98
C THR A 59 -2.26 2.18 10.90
N THR A 60 -2.76 2.39 9.68
CA THR A 60 -4.18 2.65 9.41
C THR A 60 -4.93 1.35 9.11
N HIS A 61 -4.28 0.42 8.40
CA HIS A 61 -4.87 -0.88 8.06
C HIS A 61 -3.78 -1.95 7.89
N PHE A 62 -4.07 -3.17 8.34
CA PHE A 62 -3.14 -4.29 8.22
C PHE A 62 -3.85 -5.57 7.79
N LEU A 63 -3.26 -6.28 6.82
CA LEU A 63 -3.77 -7.54 6.30
C LEU A 63 -2.64 -8.52 5.98
N ARG A 64 -2.93 -9.82 6.07
CA ARG A 64 -2.02 -10.86 5.58
C ARG A 64 -2.72 -11.80 4.59
N LEU A 65 -2.25 -11.79 3.35
CA LEU A 65 -2.64 -12.76 2.32
C LEU A 65 -1.73 -13.98 2.40
N LYS A 66 -2.34 -15.18 2.39
CA LYS A 66 -1.60 -16.45 2.53
C LYS A 66 -1.10 -17.02 1.21
N GLY A 67 -1.50 -16.44 0.08
CA GLY A 67 -1.21 -16.91 -1.28
C GLY A 67 -1.16 -15.74 -2.26
N ALA A 68 -0.97 -16.08 -3.54
CA ALA A 68 -1.27 -15.16 -4.62
C ALA A 68 -2.79 -14.93 -4.62
N ASP A 69 -3.20 -13.68 -4.45
CA ASP A 69 -4.60 -13.32 -4.21
C ASP A 69 -4.83 -11.84 -4.53
N SER A 70 -6.10 -11.44 -4.59
CA SER A 70 -6.50 -10.05 -4.70
C SER A 70 -7.16 -9.56 -3.41
N HIS A 71 -7.04 -8.26 -3.17
CA HIS A 71 -7.68 -7.61 -2.04
C HIS A 71 -8.16 -6.21 -2.43
N GLN A 72 -9.24 -5.77 -1.80
CA GLN A 72 -9.77 -4.42 -1.93
C GLN A 72 -10.14 -3.90 -0.53
N GLY A 73 -9.92 -2.60 -0.33
CA GLY A 73 -10.19 -1.95 0.94
C GLY A 73 -10.48 -0.46 0.78
N VAL A 74 -10.97 0.12 1.86
CA VAL A 74 -11.17 1.55 2.02
C VAL A 74 -10.58 1.95 3.37
N ALA A 75 -9.86 3.06 3.41
CA ALA A 75 -9.34 3.63 4.64
C ALA A 75 -9.66 5.13 4.69
N ASP A 76 -10.09 5.60 5.85
CA ASP A 76 -10.28 7.03 6.09
C ASP A 76 -8.90 7.70 6.22
N ILE A 77 -8.77 8.87 5.59
CA ILE A 77 -7.56 9.70 5.65
C ILE A 77 -7.96 11.15 5.91
N GLY A 78 -6.98 11.98 6.31
CA GLY A 78 -7.29 13.39 6.38
C GLY A 78 -6.27 14.33 6.99
N ASP A 79 -5.26 13.80 7.66
CA ASP A 79 -4.17 14.62 8.16
C ASP A 79 -3.09 14.84 7.08
N VAL A 80 -2.47 16.02 7.10
CA VAL A 80 -1.39 16.37 6.18
C VAL A 80 -0.18 15.49 6.44
N GLY A 81 0.31 14.81 5.40
CA GLY A 81 1.47 13.94 5.48
C GLY A 81 1.55 12.95 4.33
N ILE A 82 2.30 11.87 4.56
CA ILE A 82 2.53 10.84 3.54
C ILE A 82 1.75 9.59 3.95
N TYR A 83 1.00 9.04 3.01
CA TYR A 83 0.29 7.79 3.16
C TYR A 83 0.94 6.75 2.26
N CYS A 84 1.18 5.56 2.80
CA CYS A 84 1.96 4.53 2.10
C CYS A 84 1.28 3.17 2.16
N PHE A 85 1.36 2.48 1.02
CA PHE A 85 0.98 1.08 0.83
C PHE A 85 2.24 0.23 0.87
N ASP A 86 2.38 -0.56 1.92
CA ASP A 86 3.53 -1.38 2.20
C ASP A 86 3.25 -2.85 1.88
N PHE A 87 4.10 -3.44 1.06
CA PHE A 87 3.99 -4.84 0.65
C PHE A 87 5.22 -5.61 1.11
N PHE A 88 5.04 -6.45 2.12
CA PHE A 88 6.08 -7.36 2.59
C PHE A 88 5.86 -8.75 1.98
N PRO A 89 6.82 -9.32 1.25
CA PRO A 89 6.69 -10.69 0.79
C PRO A 89 6.62 -11.63 2.01
N GLY A 90 5.55 -12.42 2.09
CA GLY A 90 5.31 -13.33 3.23
C GLY A 90 6.29 -14.50 3.31
N THR A 91 7.07 -14.72 2.24
CA THR A 91 8.13 -15.71 2.11
C THR A 91 9.22 -15.17 1.20
N ARG A 92 10.47 -15.65 1.35
CA ARG A 92 11.57 -15.31 0.45
C ARG A 92 11.19 -15.61 -1.01
N VAL A 93 11.28 -14.58 -1.84
CA VAL A 93 10.93 -14.66 -3.26
C VAL A 93 12.05 -15.36 -4.04
N LYS A 94 11.73 -16.47 -4.71
CA LYS A 94 12.71 -17.32 -5.44
C LYS A 94 12.98 -16.85 -6.88
N GLN A 95 12.09 -16.05 -7.44
CA GLN A 95 12.14 -15.48 -8.79
C GLN A 95 11.33 -14.18 -8.78
N GLU A 96 11.62 -13.23 -9.66
CA GLU A 96 10.90 -11.96 -9.70
C GLU A 96 9.38 -12.15 -9.80
N ARG A 97 8.65 -11.36 -9.00
CA ARG A 97 7.20 -11.39 -8.83
C ARG A 97 6.68 -9.97 -8.69
N THR A 98 5.40 -9.77 -8.98
CA THR A 98 4.79 -8.45 -8.83
C THR A 98 3.52 -8.46 -8.00
N ALA A 99 3.15 -7.29 -7.52
CA ALA A 99 1.77 -6.93 -7.22
C ALA A 99 1.38 -5.72 -8.09
N THR A 100 0.14 -5.70 -8.56
CA THR A 100 -0.46 -4.52 -9.20
C THR A 100 -1.36 -3.87 -8.18
N LEU A 101 -1.06 -2.64 -7.79
CA LEU A 101 -1.87 -1.81 -6.91
C LEU A 101 -2.62 -0.79 -7.75
N ARG A 102 -3.90 -0.58 -7.44
CA ARG A 102 -4.67 0.56 -7.90
C ARG A 102 -5.26 1.28 -6.70
N TYR A 103 -5.22 2.59 -6.69
CA TYR A 103 -5.81 3.39 -5.62
C TYR A 103 -6.38 4.71 -6.13
N ARG A 104 -7.34 5.26 -5.41
CA ARG A 104 -7.88 6.60 -5.63
C ARG A 104 -8.18 7.26 -4.30
N VAL A 105 -8.01 8.57 -4.23
CA VAL A 105 -8.44 9.39 -3.10
C VAL A 105 -9.79 10.01 -3.45
N ASP A 106 -10.82 9.66 -2.69
CA ASP A 106 -12.20 10.14 -2.81
C ASP A 106 -12.46 11.28 -1.82
#